data_AF-A0A522NX49-F1
#
_entry.id   AF-A0A522NX49-F1
#
_cell.length_a   1.000
_cell.length_b   1.000
_cell.length_c   1.000
_cell.angle_alpha   90.00
_cell.angle_beta   90.00
_cell.angle_gamma   90.00
#
_symmetry.space_group_name_H-M   'P 1'
#
loop_
_entity.id
_entity.type
_entity.pdbx_description
1 polymer ?
#
loop_
_entity_poly.entity_id
_entity_poly.type
_entity_poly.pdbx_seq_one_letter_code
_entity_poly.pdbx_strand_id
1 'polypeptide(L)' 'MKKRVALAGALRRTALALRREDGAATAEYAVATMAAVGFAGLLVVILRGDEVRGILTDLIRRALSVSL' A
#
# COMPACT_ATOMS: atom_id res chain seq x y z
N MET A 1 9.53 39.92 -31.16
CA MET A 1 8.53 39.57 -30.11
C MET A 1 8.14 38.08 -30.07
N LYS A 2 7.85 37.42 -31.21
CA LYS A 2 7.37 36.02 -31.29
C LYS A 2 8.27 34.96 -30.62
N LYS A 3 9.60 35.12 -30.70
CA LYS A 3 10.59 34.18 -30.13
C LYS A 3 10.50 34.06 -28.60
N ARG A 4 10.15 35.15 -27.90
CA ARG A 4 10.02 35.17 -26.43
C ARG A 4 8.78 34.42 -25.94
N VAL A 5 7.68 34.48 -26.69
CA VAL A 5 6.43 33.77 -26.37
C VAL A 5 6.57 32.26 -26.60
N ALA A 6 7.28 31.86 -27.65
CA ALA A 6 7.57 30.44 -27.92
C ALA A 6 8.43 29.80 -26.82
N LEU A 7 9.47 30.51 -26.35
CA LEU A 7 10.31 30.05 -25.25
C LEU A 7 9.51 29.92 -23.94
N ALA A 8 8.66 30.90 -23.62
CA ALA A 8 7.80 30.84 -22.44
C ALA A 8 6.84 29.64 -22.47
N GLY A 9 6.29 29.29 -23.64
CA GLY A 9 5.45 28.11 -23.82
C GLY A 9 6.21 26.79 -23.61
N ALA A 10 7.44 26.70 -24.11
CA ALA A 10 8.28 25.51 -23.94
C ALA A 10 8.66 25.29 -22.46
N LEU A 11 9.08 26.35 -21.77
CA LEU A 11 9.42 26.31 -20.34
C LEU A 11 8.23 25.95 -19.45
N ARG A 12 7.02 26.40 -19.82
CA ARG A 12 5.81 26.08 -19.08
C ARG A 12 5.41 24.61 -19.23
N ARG A 13 5.66 24.00 -20.39
CA ARG A 13 5.42 22.57 -20.62
C ARG A 13 6.39 21.69 -19.84
N THR A 14 7.68 22.04 -19.82
CA THR A 14 8.67 21.31 -19.01
C THR A 14 8.38 21.45 -17.52
N ALA A 15 8.03 22.65 -17.03
CA ALA A 15 7.63 22.84 -15.64
C ALA A 15 6.40 22.01 -15.24
N LEU A 16 5.41 21.87 -16.14
CA LEU A 16 4.25 21.01 -15.90
C LEU A 16 4.58 19.52 -15.94
N ALA A 17 5.55 19.10 -16.76
CA ALA A 17 6.03 17.72 -16.80
C ALA A 17 6.79 17.36 -15.51
N LEU A 18 7.67 18.25 -15.03
CA LEU A 18 8.41 18.06 -13.77
C LEU A 18 7.47 17.95 -12.57
N ARG A 19 6.40 18.76 -12.51
CA ARG A 19 5.37 18.64 -11.46
C ARG A 19 4.59 17.31 -11.48
N ARG A 20 4.63 16.53 -12.58
CA ARG A 20 4.01 15.19 -12.63
C ARG A 20 4.87 14.13 -11.95
N GLU A 21 6.18 14.31 -11.89
CA GLU A 21 7.10 13.37 -11.23
C GLU A 21 6.87 13.34 -9.71
N ASP A 22 6.60 14.51 -9.11
CA ASP A 22 6.24 14.62 -7.68
C ASP A 22 4.96 13.80 -7.34
N GLY A 23 3.99 13.78 -8.26
CA GLY A 23 2.75 13.00 -8.13
C GLY A 23 2.94 11.50 -8.36
N ALA A 24 3.95 11.11 -9.14
CA ALA A 24 4.26 9.70 -9.41
C ALA A 24 4.78 9.01 -8.15
N ALA A 25 5.66 9.68 -7.38
CA ALA A 25 6.17 9.14 -6.12
C ALA A 25 5.04 8.85 -5.12
N THR A 26 4.06 9.77 -4.98
CA THR A 26 2.93 9.57 -4.05
C THR A 26 2.00 8.43 -4.50
N ALA A 27 1.82 8.26 -5.81
CA ALA A 27 1.03 7.15 -6.36
C ALA A 27 1.71 5.79 -6.15
N GLU A 28 3.03 5.72 -6.27
CA GLU A 28 3.81 4.49 -6.04
C GLU A 28 3.65 3.99 -4.60
N TYR A 29 3.81 4.89 -3.60
CA TYR A 29 3.60 4.53 -2.20
C TYR A 29 2.17 4.08 -1.92
N ALA A 30 1.19 4.71 -2.56
CA ALA A 30 -0.21 4.31 -2.44
C ALA A 30 -0.43 2.90 -3.00
N VAL A 31 0.10 2.58 -4.19
CA VAL A 31 -0.02 1.25 -4.80
C VAL A 31 0.70 0.18 -3.96
N ALA A 32 1.91 0.45 -3.49
CA ALA A 32 2.66 -0.47 -2.63
C ALA A 32 1.90 -0.77 -1.33
N THR A 33 1.33 0.27 -0.72
CA THR A 33 0.51 0.12 0.49
C THR A 33 -0.76 -0.68 0.21
N MET A 34 -1.47 -0.38 -0.88
CA MET A 34 -2.68 -1.11 -1.26
C MET A 34 -2.40 -2.59 -1.57
N ALA A 35 -1.26 -2.89 -2.19
CA ALA A 35 -0.82 -4.26 -2.41
C ALA A 35 -0.56 -4.99 -1.08
N ALA A 36 0.15 -4.37 -0.15
CA ALA A 36 0.40 -4.93 1.18
C ALA A 36 -0.90 -5.13 1.97
N VAL A 37 -1.83 -4.16 1.93
CA VAL A 37 -3.15 -4.25 2.57
C VAL A 37 -3.98 -5.38 1.97
N GLY A 38 -3.96 -5.57 0.64
CA GLY A 38 -4.63 -6.69 -0.01
C GLY A 38 -4.10 -8.04 0.46
N PHE A 39 -2.78 -8.19 0.58
CA PHE A 39 -2.16 -9.38 1.13
C PHE A 39 -2.53 -9.61 2.60
N ALA A 40 -2.55 -8.57 3.43
CA ALA A 40 -3.01 -8.65 4.81
C ALA A 40 -4.50 -9.07 4.89
N GLY A 41 -5.33 -8.59 3.98
CA GLY A 41 -6.73 -9.01 3.86
C GLY A 41 -6.87 -10.51 3.63
N LEU A 42 -6.05 -11.08 2.74
CA LEU A 42 -6.00 -12.53 2.52
C LEU A 42 -5.60 -13.28 3.80
N LEU A 43 -4.57 -12.81 4.51
CA LEU A 43 -4.16 -13.41 5.80
C LEU A 43 -5.30 -13.37 6.83
N VAL A 44 -6.05 -12.27 6.91
CA VAL A 44 -7.20 -12.18 7.83
C VAL A 44 -8.27 -13.22 7.50
N VAL A 45 -8.55 -13.46 6.21
CA VAL A 45 -9.49 -14.51 5.79
C VAL A 45 -8.99 -15.88 6.22
N ILE A 46 -7.70 -16.17 6.01
CA ILE A 46 -7.06 -17.44 6.42
C ILE A 46 -7.17 -17.62 7.95
N LEU A 47 -6.83 -16.60 8.72
CA LEU A 47 -6.88 -16.63 10.19
C LEU A 47 -8.30 -16.82 10.75
N ARG A 48 -9.32 -16.40 9.99
CA ARG A 48 -10.73 -16.58 10.36
C ARG A 48 -11.25 -17.99 10.06
N GLY A 49 -10.50 -18.81 9.33
CA GLY A 49 -10.87 -20.19 9.02
C GLY A 49 -10.93 -21.08 10.26
N ASP A 50 -11.85 -22.05 10.23
CA ASP A 50 -12.14 -22.92 11.39
C ASP A 50 -10.93 -23.76 11.81
N GLU A 51 -10.12 -24.22 10.86
CA GLU A 51 -8.88 -24.96 11.13
C GLU A 51 -7.90 -24.12 11.98
N VAL A 52 -7.60 -22.89 11.56
CA VAL A 52 -6.68 -22.01 12.27
C VAL A 52 -7.24 -21.61 13.64
N ARG A 53 -8.54 -21.28 13.71
CA ARG A 53 -9.20 -20.98 14.99
C ARG A 53 -9.17 -22.17 15.94
N GLY A 54 -9.33 -23.39 15.44
CA GLY A 54 -9.21 -24.62 16.19
C GLY A 54 -7.81 -24.80 16.78
N ILE A 55 -6.77 -24.68 15.96
CA ILE A 55 -5.37 -24.75 16.40
C ILE A 55 -5.08 -23.71 17.49
N LEU A 56 -5.49 -22.46 17.29
CA LEU A 56 -5.27 -21.39 18.28
C LEU A 56 -6.03 -21.67 19.58
N THR A 57 -7.27 -22.15 19.49
CA THR A 57 -8.09 -22.49 20.67
C THR A 57 -7.47 -23.64 21.46
N ASP A 58 -6.98 -24.68 20.78
CA ASP A 58 -6.31 -25.81 21.43
C ASP A 58 -5.01 -25.37 22.11
N LEU A 59 -4.21 -24.53 21.43
CA LEU A 59 -3.00 -23.94 22.00
C LEU A 59 -3.29 -23.16 23.30
N ILE A 60 -4.31 -22.31 23.29
CA ILE A 60 -4.73 -21.53 24.46
C ILE A 60 -5.20 -22.47 25.58
N ARG A 61 -6.01 -23.49 25.26
CA ARG A 61 -6.48 -24.48 26.25
C ARG A 61 -5.32 -25.21 26.90
N ARG A 62 -4.32 -25.65 26.13
CA ARG A 62 -3.11 -26.29 26.65
C ARG A 62 -2.29 -25.36 27.54
N ALA A 63 -2.12 -24.10 27.15
CA ALA A 63 -1.38 -23.12 27.95
C ALA A 63 -2.07 -22.87 29.30
N LEU A 64 -3.39 -22.80 29.31
CA LEU A 64 -4.18 -22.63 30.54
C LEU A 64 -4.18 -23.88 31.42
N SER A 65 -4.20 -25.09 30.84
CA SER A 65 -4.16 -26.33 31.61
C SER A 65 -2.80 -26.67 32.21
N VAL A 66 -1.70 -26.10 31.70
CA VAL A 66 -0.36 -26.28 32.28
C VAL A 66 -0.14 -25.33 33.47
N SER A 67 -0.91 -24.25 33.55
CA SER A 67 -0.78 -23.21 34.58
C SER A 67 -1.77 -23.36 35.75
N LEU A 68 -2.69 -24.33 35.68
CA LEU A 68 -3.67 -24.72 36.69
C LEU A 68 -3.38 -26.16 37.15
#